data_AF-A0A849NGM3-F1
#
_entry.id   AF-A0A849NGM3-F1
#
_cell.length_a   1.000
_cell.length_b   1.000
_cell.length_c   1.000
_cell.angle_alpha   90.00
_cell.angle_beta   90.00
_cell.angle_gamma   90.00
#
_symmetry.space_group_name_H-M   'P 1'
#
loop_
_entity.id
_entity.type
_entity.pdbx_description
1 polymer ?
#
loop_
_entity_poly.entity_id
_entity_poly.type
_entity_poly.pdbx_seq_one_letter_code
_entity_poly.pdbx_strand_id
1 'polypeptide(L)'
;MKQYEQVINVMDENGGFATLGYLNENVDVSNWKTKTPFASIRRIVQDERFFFKIKPGLWALKNYSDLPKNILRLVEEEKYDLDKDKKYTHYYYQGIIAEIGKINQHQVYIPAQDKNKPYLNGKLQDVISISSIPQFTYQSILKSIKSIDVIWMNSRNFPNSVFEVEHSTKFKNSLCKYHELIDFKTNMIIVADERKRREFDSVISLQAFSKLKSRVIFCNYKSLDDYHLNPYKYSNFNNFLGRN
;
A
#
# COMPACT_ATOMS: atom_id res chain seq x y z
N MET A 1 14.63 23.75 -16.96
CA MET A 1 13.34 23.22 -16.48
C MET A 1 13.30 23.34 -14.96
N LYS A 2 12.24 23.90 -14.39
CA LYS A 2 12.03 23.95 -12.94
C LYS A 2 11.58 22.57 -12.44
N GLN A 3 11.81 22.29 -11.16
CA GLN A 3 11.50 20.97 -10.57
C GLN A 3 10.04 20.54 -10.77
N TYR A 4 9.08 21.48 -10.60
CA TYR A 4 7.67 21.14 -10.78
C TYR A 4 7.31 20.85 -12.24
N GLU A 5 7.98 21.48 -13.22
CA GLU A 5 7.79 21.20 -14.64
C GLU A 5 8.26 19.78 -14.98
N GLN A 6 9.35 19.32 -14.36
CA GLN A 6 9.80 17.93 -14.53
C GLN A 6 8.76 16.92 -14.01
N VAL A 7 8.14 17.21 -12.87
CA VAL A 7 7.08 16.36 -12.31
C VAL A 7 5.83 16.38 -13.20
N ILE A 8 5.43 17.55 -13.71
CA ILE A 8 4.30 17.68 -14.63
C ILE A 8 4.55 16.86 -15.89
N ASN A 9 5.72 16.99 -16.54
CA ASN A 9 6.04 16.26 -17.77
C ASN A 9 5.95 14.74 -17.57
N VAL A 10 6.49 14.21 -16.46
CA VAL A 10 6.41 12.78 -16.17
C VAL A 10 4.97 12.33 -15.90
N MET A 11 4.14 13.17 -15.26
CA MET A 11 2.72 12.86 -15.07
C MET A 11 1.94 12.92 -16.38
N ASP A 12 2.22 13.90 -17.25
CA ASP A 12 1.61 14.02 -18.60
C ASP A 12 1.91 12.76 -19.42
N GLU A 13 3.17 12.32 -19.45
CA GLU A 13 3.59 11.09 -20.12
C GLU A 13 2.92 9.83 -19.53
N ASN A 14 2.59 9.86 -18.23
CA ASN A 14 1.85 8.78 -17.55
C ASN A 14 0.32 8.94 -17.61
N GLY A 15 -0.21 9.80 -18.49
CA GLY A 15 -1.66 9.95 -18.70
C GLY A 15 -2.34 10.90 -17.70
N GLY A 16 -1.59 11.83 -17.13
CA GLY A 16 -2.10 12.93 -16.29
C GLY A 16 -2.22 12.62 -14.80
N PHE A 17 -1.80 11.43 -14.34
CA PHE A 17 -1.83 11.04 -12.93
C PHE A 17 -0.68 10.10 -12.60
N ALA A 18 -0.31 10.00 -11.32
CA ALA A 18 0.74 9.11 -10.86
C ALA A 18 0.68 8.88 -9.35
N THR A 19 1.27 7.78 -8.89
CA THR A 19 1.59 7.61 -7.48
C THR A 19 2.89 8.31 -7.11
N LEU A 20 3.08 8.57 -5.82
CA LEU A 20 4.39 9.00 -5.34
C LEU A 20 5.50 7.98 -5.63
N GLY A 21 5.19 6.67 -5.53
CA GLY A 21 6.12 5.61 -5.89
C GLY A 21 6.59 5.73 -7.34
N TYR A 22 5.65 5.86 -8.28
CA TYR A 22 5.95 6.05 -9.70
C TYR A 22 6.80 7.30 -9.94
N LEU A 23 6.44 8.44 -9.33
CA LEU A 23 7.19 9.68 -9.51
C LEU A 23 8.62 9.59 -8.95
N ASN A 24 8.80 8.94 -7.81
CA ASN A 24 10.13 8.73 -7.22
C ASN A 24 11.03 7.88 -8.13
N GLU A 25 10.46 6.97 -8.91
CA GLU A 25 11.21 6.12 -9.84
C GLU A 25 11.49 6.81 -11.19
N ASN A 26 10.57 7.65 -11.68
CA ASN A 26 10.59 8.13 -13.07
C ASN A 26 10.98 9.61 -13.23
N VAL A 27 10.93 10.42 -12.17
CA VAL A 27 11.39 11.82 -12.26
C VAL A 27 12.91 11.85 -12.20
N ASP A 28 13.55 12.40 -13.24
CA ASP A 28 14.99 12.65 -13.22
C ASP A 28 15.34 13.79 -12.24
N VAL A 29 15.82 13.38 -11.07
CA VAL A 29 16.26 14.27 -9.99
C VAL A 29 17.77 14.49 -9.95
N SER A 30 18.53 13.98 -10.93
CA SER A 30 20.01 14.06 -10.96
C SER A 30 20.55 15.49 -10.85
N ASN A 31 19.85 16.45 -11.46
CA ASN A 31 20.21 17.86 -11.48
C ASN A 31 19.66 18.65 -10.28
N TRP A 32 18.95 18.00 -9.34
CA TRP A 32 18.36 18.69 -8.20
C TRP A 32 19.39 18.93 -7.11
N LYS A 33 19.53 20.19 -6.66
CA LYS A 33 20.46 20.56 -5.58
C LYS A 33 20.05 20.06 -4.18
N THR A 34 18.93 19.36 -4.03
CA THR A 34 18.41 18.90 -2.74
C THR A 34 19.00 17.54 -2.35
N LYS A 35 19.24 17.35 -1.04
CA LYS A 35 19.63 16.05 -0.49
C LYS A 35 18.45 15.08 -0.36
N THR A 36 17.22 15.56 -0.49
CA THR A 36 15.98 14.79 -0.30
C THR A 36 15.03 14.99 -1.49
N PRO A 37 15.38 14.48 -2.68
CA PRO A 37 14.58 14.67 -3.89
C PRO A 37 13.15 14.14 -3.77
N PHE A 38 12.94 12.98 -3.13
CA PHE A 38 11.61 12.42 -2.93
C PHE A 38 10.70 13.27 -2.02
N ALA A 39 11.29 13.96 -1.03
CA ALA A 39 10.55 14.94 -0.22
C ALA A 39 10.17 16.18 -1.06
N SER A 40 11.04 16.58 -2.01
CA SER A 40 10.73 17.65 -2.95
C SER A 40 9.61 17.28 -3.93
N ILE A 41 9.63 16.07 -4.53
CA ILE A 41 8.54 15.58 -5.41
C ILE A 41 7.21 15.62 -4.68
N ARG A 42 7.17 15.08 -3.47
CA ARG A 42 5.97 15.08 -2.62
C ARG A 42 5.46 16.47 -2.28
N ARG A 43 6.35 17.45 -2.03
CA ARG A 43 5.96 18.85 -1.81
C ARG A 43 5.40 19.47 -3.09
N ILE A 44 5.95 19.11 -4.25
CA ILE A 44 5.51 19.62 -5.55
C ILE A 44 4.08 19.17 -5.86
N VAL A 45 3.76 17.87 -5.69
CA VAL A 45 2.40 17.37 -6.00
C VAL A 45 1.31 17.93 -5.08
N GLN A 46 1.68 18.56 -3.96
CA GLN A 46 0.75 19.26 -3.07
C GLN A 46 0.44 20.70 -3.51
N ASP A 47 1.05 21.18 -4.60
CA ASP A 47 0.78 22.50 -5.14
C ASP A 47 -0.55 22.51 -5.92
N GLU A 48 -1.61 22.99 -5.26
CA GLU A 48 -2.99 23.03 -5.77
C GLU A 48 -3.19 23.89 -7.03
N ARG A 49 -2.16 24.65 -7.44
CA ARG A 49 -2.15 25.35 -8.72
C ARG A 49 -2.06 24.38 -9.89
N PHE A 50 -1.36 23.26 -9.72
CA PHE A 50 -1.04 22.31 -10.79
C PHE A 50 -1.62 20.92 -10.55
N PHE A 51 -1.83 20.52 -9.31
CA PHE A 51 -2.20 19.15 -8.96
C PHE A 51 -3.44 19.09 -8.07
N PHE A 52 -4.10 17.94 -8.06
CA PHE A 52 -5.09 17.58 -7.06
C PHE A 52 -4.91 16.13 -6.64
N LYS A 53 -5.35 15.82 -5.42
CA LYS A 53 -5.29 14.46 -4.88
C LYS A 53 -6.52 13.67 -5.31
N ILE A 54 -6.31 12.47 -5.84
CA ILE A 54 -7.40 11.54 -6.17
C ILE A 54 -7.69 10.65 -4.96
N LYS A 55 -6.66 10.00 -4.41
CA LYS A 55 -6.76 8.99 -3.35
C LYS A 55 -5.43 8.93 -2.57
N PRO A 56 -5.37 8.31 -1.39
CA PRO A 56 -4.11 8.06 -0.70
C PRO A 56 -2.93 7.60 -1.55
N GLY A 57 -1.96 8.49 -1.77
CA GLY A 57 -0.79 8.22 -2.61
C GLY A 57 -0.95 8.43 -4.11
N LEU A 58 -2.13 8.79 -4.62
CA LEU A 58 -2.43 9.03 -6.04
C LEU A 58 -2.82 10.48 -6.30
N TRP A 59 -2.11 11.11 -7.22
CA TRP A 59 -2.25 12.52 -7.59
C TRP A 59 -2.51 12.66 -9.09
N ALA A 60 -3.18 13.73 -9.50
CA ALA A 60 -3.43 14.07 -10.89
C ALA A 60 -3.14 15.53 -11.18
N LEU A 61 -2.88 15.82 -12.45
CA LEU A 61 -2.74 17.17 -12.97
C LEU A 61 -4.11 17.85 -13.09
N LYS A 62 -4.18 19.12 -12.71
CA LYS A 62 -5.42 19.90 -12.68
C LYS A 62 -6.03 20.15 -14.07
N ASN A 63 -5.20 20.17 -15.11
CA ASN A 63 -5.64 20.24 -16.51
C ASN A 63 -6.16 18.90 -17.06
N TYR A 64 -6.02 17.79 -16.32
CA TYR A 64 -6.59 16.47 -16.64
C TYR A 64 -7.85 16.23 -15.81
N SER A 65 -8.91 16.99 -16.09
CA SER A 65 -10.23 16.78 -15.46
C SER A 65 -10.90 15.48 -15.93
N ASP A 66 -10.54 14.98 -17.11
CA ASP A 66 -11.09 13.75 -17.70
C ASP A 66 -10.21 12.55 -17.37
N LEU A 67 -10.26 12.11 -16.11
CA LEU A 67 -9.54 10.92 -15.65
C LEU A 67 -10.04 9.65 -16.36
N PRO A 68 -9.17 8.67 -16.62
CA PRO A 68 -9.59 7.39 -17.17
C PRO A 68 -10.64 6.68 -16.29
N LYS A 69 -11.53 5.90 -16.91
CA LYS A 69 -12.66 5.22 -16.21
C LYS A 69 -12.23 4.37 -15.01
N ASN A 70 -11.09 3.70 -15.08
CA ASN A 70 -10.54 2.92 -13.96
C ASN A 70 -10.14 3.80 -12.76
N ILE A 71 -9.71 5.04 -13.01
CA ILE A 71 -9.39 6.01 -11.96
C ILE A 71 -10.66 6.68 -11.44
N LEU A 72 -11.60 7.02 -12.32
CA LEU A 72 -12.91 7.54 -11.92
C LEU A 72 -13.64 6.55 -11.00
N ARG A 73 -13.57 5.24 -11.30
CA ARG A 73 -14.12 4.22 -10.41
C ARG A 73 -13.57 4.35 -8.99
N LEU A 74 -12.25 4.46 -8.81
CA LEU A 74 -11.62 4.61 -7.48
C LEU A 74 -12.15 5.82 -6.67
N VAL A 75 -12.63 6.86 -7.37
CA VAL A 75 -13.26 8.07 -6.80
C VAL A 75 -14.74 7.83 -6.53
N GLU A 76 -15.45 7.15 -7.43
CA GLU A 76 -16.88 6.88 -7.36
C GLU A 76 -17.26 5.82 -6.31
N GLU A 77 -16.36 4.91 -5.94
CA GLU A 77 -16.65 3.88 -4.92
C GLU A 77 -16.95 4.47 -3.53
N GLU A 78 -16.44 5.67 -3.24
CA GLU A 78 -16.78 6.37 -2.00
C GLU A 78 -18.24 6.86 -2.00
N LYS A 79 -18.86 6.99 -3.18
CA LYS A 79 -20.24 7.43 -3.39
C LYS A 79 -21.22 6.27 -3.56
N TYR A 80 -20.78 5.15 -4.15
CA TYR A 80 -21.63 4.00 -4.45
C TYR A 80 -21.03 2.70 -3.90
N ASP A 81 -21.73 2.08 -2.96
CA ASP A 81 -21.29 0.86 -2.25
C ASP A 81 -21.50 -0.42 -3.08
N LEU A 82 -20.91 -0.48 -4.28
CA LEU A 82 -21.01 -1.64 -5.17
C LEU A 82 -19.88 -2.66 -4.91
N ASP A 83 -20.23 -3.95 -4.89
CA ASP A 83 -19.26 -5.04 -4.65
C ASP A 83 -18.13 -5.14 -5.69
N LYS A 84 -18.37 -4.67 -6.93
CA LYS A 84 -17.32 -4.62 -7.97
C LYS A 84 -16.29 -3.54 -7.70
N ASP A 85 -16.74 -2.43 -7.14
CA ASP A 85 -15.91 -1.27 -6.85
C ASP A 85 -14.99 -1.60 -5.67
N LYS A 86 -15.51 -2.18 -4.58
CA LYS A 86 -14.68 -2.68 -3.45
C LYS A 86 -13.44 -3.49 -3.85
N LYS A 87 -13.50 -4.25 -4.96
CA LYS A 87 -12.36 -5.01 -5.48
C LYS A 87 -11.28 -4.12 -6.10
N TYR A 88 -11.65 -3.07 -6.82
CA TYR A 88 -10.69 -2.13 -7.40
C TYR A 88 -9.95 -1.35 -6.31
N THR A 89 -10.65 -0.85 -5.29
CA THR A 89 -9.96 -0.24 -4.15
C THR A 89 -9.09 -1.24 -3.38
N HIS A 90 -9.52 -2.49 -3.23
CA HIS A 90 -8.68 -3.53 -2.63
C HIS A 90 -7.35 -3.70 -3.37
N TYR A 91 -7.39 -3.89 -4.69
CA TYR A 91 -6.17 -3.99 -5.50
C TYR A 91 -5.35 -2.70 -5.48
N TYR A 92 -6.00 -1.54 -5.46
CA TYR A 92 -5.30 -0.26 -5.35
C TYR A 92 -4.47 -0.17 -4.06
N TYR A 93 -5.04 -0.51 -2.90
CA TYR A 93 -4.29 -0.49 -1.66
C TYR A 93 -3.22 -1.59 -1.57
N GLN A 94 -3.43 -2.77 -2.18
CA GLN A 94 -2.36 -3.76 -2.34
C GLN A 94 -1.15 -3.16 -3.08
N GLY A 95 -1.39 -2.43 -4.18
CA GLY A 95 -0.34 -1.78 -4.94
C GLY A 95 0.37 -0.64 -4.19
N ILE A 96 -0.38 0.19 -3.46
CA ILE A 96 0.21 1.24 -2.60
C ILE A 96 1.11 0.63 -1.51
N ILE A 97 0.65 -0.43 -0.84
CA ILE A 97 1.46 -1.13 0.17
C ILE A 97 2.72 -1.75 -0.48
N ALA A 98 2.61 -2.26 -1.70
CA ALA A 98 3.75 -2.79 -2.44
C ALA A 98 4.79 -1.71 -2.78
N GLU A 99 4.35 -0.55 -3.29
CA GLU A 99 5.23 0.60 -3.55
C GLU A 99 5.95 1.06 -2.28
N ILE A 100 5.22 1.17 -1.16
CA ILE A 100 5.81 1.52 0.14
C ILE A 100 6.88 0.49 0.54
N GLY A 101 6.63 -0.80 0.36
CA GLY A 101 7.59 -1.86 0.64
C GLY A 101 8.89 -1.70 -0.14
N LYS A 102 8.80 -1.40 -1.44
CA LYS A 102 9.97 -1.14 -2.30
C LYS A 102 10.75 0.09 -1.84
N ILE A 103 10.05 1.19 -1.51
CA ILE A 103 10.67 2.42 -0.98
C ILE A 103 11.46 2.14 0.31
N ASN A 104 10.95 1.24 1.16
CA ASN A 104 11.59 0.80 2.40
C ASN A 104 12.63 -0.32 2.18
N GLN A 105 13.04 -0.61 0.93
CA GLN A 105 14.04 -1.63 0.57
C GLN A 105 13.66 -3.06 0.99
N HIS A 106 12.36 -3.36 1.11
CA HIS A 106 11.89 -4.72 1.28
C HIS A 106 11.76 -5.43 -0.06
N GLN A 107 11.91 -6.76 -0.03
CA GLN A 107 11.39 -7.57 -1.12
C GLN A 107 9.88 -7.71 -0.95
N VAL A 108 9.12 -7.47 -2.00
CA VAL A 108 7.65 -7.42 -1.96
C VAL A 108 7.06 -8.58 -2.74
N TYR A 109 6.15 -9.29 -2.07
CA TYR A 109 5.35 -10.38 -2.63
C TYR A 109 3.86 -10.01 -2.62
N ILE A 110 3.17 -10.33 -3.72
CA ILE A 110 1.71 -10.37 -3.82
C ILE A 110 1.31 -11.77 -4.30
N PRO A 111 0.20 -12.34 -3.81
CA PRO A 111 -0.27 -13.66 -4.21
C PRO A 111 -0.43 -13.84 -5.72
N ALA A 112 -0.21 -15.08 -6.18
CA ALA A 112 -0.27 -15.40 -7.60
C ALA A 112 -1.66 -15.17 -8.22
N GLN A 113 -2.73 -15.30 -7.44
CA GLN A 113 -4.11 -15.01 -7.88
C GLN A 113 -4.35 -13.51 -8.12
N ASP A 114 -3.56 -12.63 -7.50
CA ASP A 114 -3.76 -11.18 -7.52
C ASP A 114 -2.73 -10.45 -8.39
N LYS A 115 -1.57 -11.05 -8.68
CA LYS A 115 -0.50 -10.40 -9.47
C LYS A 115 -0.97 -9.79 -10.82
N ASN A 116 -1.98 -10.37 -11.46
CA ASN A 116 -2.51 -9.90 -12.75
C ASN A 116 -3.67 -8.90 -12.64
N LYS A 117 -4.09 -8.56 -11.41
CA LYS A 117 -5.20 -7.63 -11.17
C LYS A 117 -4.80 -6.21 -11.55
N PRO A 118 -5.76 -5.40 -12.01
CA PRO A 118 -5.49 -4.04 -12.47
C PRO A 118 -4.98 -3.17 -11.33
N TYR A 119 -3.92 -2.42 -11.60
CA TYR A 119 -3.37 -1.41 -10.72
C TYR A 119 -2.97 -0.19 -11.56
N LEU A 120 -3.79 0.87 -11.51
CA LEU A 120 -3.59 2.09 -12.30
C LEU A 120 -3.45 1.81 -13.80
N ASN A 121 -2.33 2.20 -14.41
CA ASN A 121 -2.01 1.96 -15.82
C ASN A 121 -1.45 0.55 -16.10
N GLY A 122 -1.25 -0.27 -15.07
CA GLY A 122 -0.64 -1.59 -15.17
C GLY A 122 -1.33 -2.64 -14.30
N LYS A 123 -0.52 -3.52 -13.72
CA LYS A 123 -0.94 -4.65 -12.90
C LYS A 123 -0.14 -4.68 -11.59
N LEU A 124 -0.65 -5.41 -10.60
CA LEU A 124 0.04 -5.56 -9.31
C LEU A 124 1.43 -6.18 -9.43
N GLN A 125 1.67 -7.07 -10.40
CA GLN A 125 2.99 -7.64 -10.66
C GLN A 125 4.05 -6.60 -11.06
N ASP A 126 3.64 -5.40 -11.51
CA ASP A 126 4.58 -4.36 -11.92
C ASP A 126 5.20 -3.64 -10.71
N VAL A 127 4.64 -3.85 -9.51
CA VAL A 127 5.09 -3.25 -8.24
C VAL A 127 5.61 -4.28 -7.21
N ILE A 128 5.76 -5.55 -7.58
CA ILE A 128 6.41 -6.57 -6.74
C ILE A 128 7.90 -6.72 -7.06
N SER A 129 8.66 -7.36 -6.18
CA SER A 129 10.07 -7.69 -6.44
C SER A 129 10.37 -9.20 -6.39
N ILE A 130 9.47 -10.01 -5.84
CA ILE A 130 9.60 -11.47 -5.78
C ILE A 130 8.26 -12.12 -6.16
N SER A 131 8.32 -13.20 -6.93
CA SER A 131 7.13 -13.93 -7.41
C SER A 131 6.77 -15.15 -6.55
N SER A 132 7.61 -15.50 -5.58
CA SER A 132 7.43 -16.61 -4.65
C SER A 132 7.95 -16.25 -3.26
N ILE A 133 7.32 -16.81 -2.23
CA ILE A 133 7.76 -16.67 -0.84
C ILE A 133 8.93 -17.64 -0.60
N PRO A 134 10.08 -17.18 -0.09
CA PRO A 134 11.18 -18.03 0.35
C PRO A 134 10.74 -19.10 1.36
N GLN A 135 11.38 -20.27 1.35
CA GLN A 135 11.08 -21.36 2.28
C GLN A 135 11.72 -21.11 3.67
N PHE A 136 11.20 -20.14 4.42
CA PHE A 136 11.70 -19.79 5.76
C PHE A 136 11.11 -20.66 6.89
N THR A 137 10.14 -21.52 6.57
CA THR A 137 9.42 -22.36 7.54
C THR A 137 8.79 -23.59 6.88
N TYR A 138 7.94 -24.32 7.61
CA TYR A 138 7.23 -25.51 7.16
C TYR A 138 6.25 -25.23 6.03
N GLN A 139 6.07 -26.21 5.14
CA GLN A 139 5.21 -26.10 3.97
C GLN A 139 3.74 -25.84 4.31
N SER A 140 3.23 -26.33 5.44
CA SER A 140 1.86 -26.06 5.90
C SER A 140 1.64 -24.57 6.20
N ILE A 141 2.56 -23.95 6.93
CA ILE A 141 2.53 -22.52 7.25
C ILE A 141 2.64 -21.70 5.96
N LEU A 142 3.62 -22.04 5.09
CA LEU A 142 3.82 -21.34 3.81
C LEU A 142 2.56 -21.37 2.93
N LYS A 143 1.85 -22.51 2.87
CA LYS A 143 0.59 -22.63 2.12
C LYS A 143 -0.49 -21.68 2.65
N SER A 144 -0.60 -21.53 3.97
CA SER A 144 -1.58 -20.63 4.60
C SER A 144 -1.26 -19.16 4.28
N ILE A 145 -0.02 -18.74 4.53
CA ILE A 145 0.37 -17.33 4.40
C ILE A 145 0.53 -16.87 2.95
N LYS A 146 0.64 -17.79 1.98
CA LYS A 146 0.72 -17.45 0.54
C LYS A 146 -0.50 -16.70 0.03
N SER A 147 -1.61 -16.78 0.75
CA SER A 147 -2.85 -16.07 0.46
C SER A 147 -2.95 -14.70 1.13
N ILE A 148 -1.91 -14.24 1.83
CA ILE A 148 -1.86 -12.88 2.41
C ILE A 148 -1.64 -11.87 1.30
N ASP A 149 -2.45 -10.82 1.29
CA ASP A 149 -2.53 -9.83 0.22
C ASP A 149 -1.20 -9.20 -0.17
N VAL A 150 -0.40 -8.79 0.82
CA VAL A 150 0.97 -8.28 0.58
C VAL A 150 1.91 -8.76 1.68
N ILE A 151 3.11 -9.19 1.30
CA ILE A 151 4.17 -9.58 2.24
C ILE A 151 5.45 -8.81 1.90
N TRP A 152 6.04 -8.19 2.91
CA TRP A 152 7.37 -7.61 2.84
C TRP A 152 8.37 -8.57 3.48
N MET A 153 9.36 -9.03 2.72
CA MET A 153 10.48 -9.83 3.22
C MET A 153 11.68 -8.93 3.53
N ASN A 154 12.41 -9.27 4.58
CA ASN A 154 13.70 -8.65 4.89
C ASN A 154 14.85 -9.27 4.08
N SER A 155 16.05 -8.71 4.19
CA SER A 155 17.26 -9.18 3.52
C SER A 155 17.70 -10.60 3.88
N ARG A 156 17.15 -11.18 4.97
CA ARG A 156 17.39 -12.56 5.39
C ARG A 156 16.30 -13.52 4.90
N ASN A 157 15.41 -13.09 4.01
CA ASN A 157 14.29 -13.87 3.48
C ASN A 157 13.26 -14.30 4.55
N PHE A 158 13.12 -13.54 5.64
CA PHE A 158 12.03 -13.71 6.60
C PHE A 158 10.95 -12.64 6.41
N PRO A 159 9.67 -12.94 6.69
CA PRO A 159 8.61 -11.96 6.61
C PRO A 159 8.85 -10.86 7.66
N ASN A 160 9.08 -9.64 7.20
CA ASN A 160 9.18 -8.47 8.06
C ASN A 160 7.78 -7.99 8.48
N SER A 161 6.91 -7.83 7.48
CA SER A 161 5.55 -7.31 7.66
C SER A 161 4.59 -8.01 6.70
N VAL A 162 3.37 -8.25 7.15
CA VAL A 162 2.28 -8.85 6.38
C VAL A 162 1.04 -7.98 6.46
N PHE A 163 0.32 -7.88 5.35
CA PHE A 163 -0.80 -6.96 5.18
C PHE A 163 -2.01 -7.68 4.61
N GLU A 164 -3.18 -7.37 5.18
CA GLU A 164 -4.49 -7.79 4.68
C GLU A 164 -5.34 -6.53 4.48
N VAL A 165 -5.85 -6.33 3.27
CA VAL A 165 -6.65 -5.18 2.88
C VAL A 165 -8.12 -5.56 2.96
N GLU A 166 -8.81 -5.06 3.99
CA GLU A 166 -10.17 -5.50 4.32
C GLU A 166 -11.24 -4.50 3.89
N HIS A 167 -12.05 -4.92 2.92
CA HIS A 167 -13.23 -4.19 2.44
C HIS A 167 -14.53 -4.94 2.78
N SER A 168 -14.69 -6.16 2.27
CA SER A 168 -15.90 -6.99 2.40
C SER A 168 -15.69 -8.29 3.19
N THR A 169 -14.45 -8.70 3.44
CA THR A 169 -14.14 -9.94 4.16
C THR A 169 -14.30 -9.79 5.67
N LYS A 170 -14.45 -10.94 6.34
CA LYS A 170 -14.55 -11.02 7.80
C LYS A 170 -13.13 -11.09 8.36
N PHE A 171 -12.75 -10.11 9.18
CA PHE A 171 -11.44 -10.02 9.85
C PHE A 171 -10.94 -11.34 10.47
N LYS A 172 -11.85 -12.24 10.87
CA LYS A 172 -11.53 -13.59 11.35
C LYS A 172 -10.60 -14.35 10.40
N ASN A 173 -10.81 -14.28 9.09
CA ASN A 173 -10.02 -15.02 8.12
C ASN A 173 -8.58 -14.51 8.09
N SER A 174 -8.38 -13.19 8.00
CA SER A 174 -7.06 -12.56 8.07
C SER A 174 -6.35 -12.87 9.39
N LEU A 175 -7.08 -12.82 10.51
CA LEU A 175 -6.54 -13.17 11.82
C LEU A 175 -6.14 -14.65 11.95
N CYS A 176 -6.89 -15.57 11.34
CA CYS A 176 -6.50 -16.98 11.28
C CYS A 176 -5.18 -17.16 10.52
N LYS A 177 -4.99 -16.49 9.37
CA LYS A 177 -3.71 -16.52 8.64
C LYS A 177 -2.56 -15.97 9.49
N TYR A 178 -2.81 -14.91 10.25
CA TYR A 178 -1.82 -14.28 11.13
C TYR A 178 -1.43 -15.14 12.33
N HIS A 179 -2.29 -16.03 12.78
CA HIS A 179 -1.95 -16.98 13.84
C HIS A 179 -0.76 -17.87 13.44
N GLU A 180 -0.62 -18.22 12.16
CA GLU A 180 0.51 -19.02 11.65
C GLU A 180 1.87 -18.29 11.78
N LEU A 181 1.85 -16.97 11.98
CA LEU A 181 3.04 -16.12 12.06
C LEU A 181 3.40 -15.71 13.49
N ILE A 182 2.72 -16.27 14.49
CA ILE A 182 2.89 -15.87 15.89
C ILE A 182 4.27 -16.20 16.46
N ASP A 183 4.96 -17.21 15.95
CA ASP A 183 6.31 -17.53 16.45
C ASP A 183 7.41 -16.71 15.75
N PHE A 184 7.04 -15.86 14.80
CA PHE A 184 7.98 -14.99 14.07
C PHE A 184 7.94 -13.55 14.59
N LYS A 185 9.06 -12.84 14.46
CA LYS A 185 9.13 -11.38 14.67
C LYS A 185 8.59 -10.63 13.45
N THR A 186 7.33 -10.90 13.11
CA THR A 186 6.61 -10.34 11.97
C THR A 186 5.56 -9.34 12.45
N ASN A 187 5.48 -8.21 11.74
CA ASN A 187 4.42 -7.23 11.96
C ASN A 187 3.18 -7.65 11.17
N MET A 188 2.02 -7.62 11.80
CA MET A 188 0.76 -8.06 11.21
C MET A 188 -0.19 -6.87 11.17
N ILE A 189 -0.58 -6.45 9.96
CA ILE A 189 -1.30 -5.19 9.75
C ILE A 189 -2.56 -5.43 8.93
N ILE A 190 -3.71 -5.11 9.51
CA ILE A 190 -4.97 -5.04 8.79
C ILE A 190 -5.16 -3.60 8.30
N VAL A 191 -5.33 -3.45 7.00
CA VAL A 191 -5.56 -2.16 6.34
C VAL A 191 -7.04 -2.08 5.94
N ALA A 192 -7.79 -1.16 6.51
CA ALA A 192 -9.23 -1.07 6.25
C ALA A 192 -9.77 0.36 6.39
N ASP A 193 -11.03 0.57 6.01
CA ASP A 193 -11.73 1.83 6.29
C ASP A 193 -11.93 2.02 7.80
N GLU A 194 -11.76 3.25 8.31
CA GLU A 194 -11.94 3.57 9.73
C GLU A 194 -13.33 3.18 10.27
N ARG A 195 -14.36 3.20 9.42
CA ARG A 195 -15.72 2.74 9.77
C ARG A 195 -15.75 1.30 10.26
N LYS A 196 -14.80 0.45 9.82
CA LYS A 196 -14.69 -0.95 10.25
C LYS A 196 -13.88 -1.14 11.54
N ARG A 197 -13.35 -0.08 12.14
CA ARG A 197 -12.53 -0.15 13.37
C ARG A 197 -13.24 -0.88 14.50
N ARG A 198 -14.51 -0.55 14.76
CA ARG A 198 -15.31 -1.21 15.81
C ARG A 198 -15.51 -2.69 15.56
N GLU A 199 -15.74 -3.08 14.30
CA GLU A 199 -15.86 -4.49 13.90
C GLU A 199 -14.53 -5.22 14.13
N PHE A 200 -13.41 -4.63 13.71
CA PHE A 200 -12.08 -5.18 13.96
C PHE A 200 -11.83 -5.37 15.46
N ASP A 201 -12.05 -4.32 16.28
CA ASP A 201 -11.82 -4.34 17.73
C ASP A 201 -12.67 -5.43 18.41
N SER A 202 -13.92 -5.60 17.98
CA SER A 202 -14.78 -6.69 18.45
C SER A 202 -14.23 -8.06 18.09
N VAL A 203 -13.78 -8.26 16.85
CA VAL A 203 -13.27 -9.57 16.40
C VAL A 203 -11.94 -9.92 17.07
N ILE A 204 -10.97 -8.99 17.13
CA ILE A 204 -9.66 -9.24 17.74
C ILE A 204 -9.75 -9.47 19.26
N SER A 205 -10.80 -8.97 19.91
CA SER A 205 -11.04 -9.19 21.34
C SER A 205 -11.49 -10.63 21.68
N LEU A 206 -11.90 -11.43 20.69
CA LEU A 206 -12.32 -12.81 20.91
C LEU A 206 -11.17 -13.64 21.50
N GLN A 207 -11.49 -14.54 22.43
CA GLN A 207 -10.49 -15.36 23.14
C GLN A 207 -9.59 -16.16 22.19
N ALA A 208 -10.13 -16.61 21.06
CA ALA A 208 -9.40 -17.32 20.01
C ALA A 208 -8.22 -16.52 19.42
N PHE A 209 -8.26 -15.18 19.51
CA PHE A 209 -7.23 -14.28 19.00
C PHE A 209 -6.48 -13.54 20.13
N SER A 210 -6.59 -14.01 21.38
CA SER A 210 -5.94 -13.41 22.54
C SER A 210 -4.44 -13.15 22.35
N LYS A 211 -3.72 -14.11 21.75
CA LYS A 211 -2.29 -13.95 21.47
C LYS A 211 -1.96 -12.97 20.32
N LEU A 212 -2.93 -12.67 19.47
CA LEU A 212 -2.81 -11.72 18.36
C LEU A 212 -3.19 -10.29 18.76
N LYS A 213 -3.95 -10.11 19.85
CA LYS A 213 -4.50 -8.81 20.26
C LYS A 213 -3.46 -7.70 20.42
N SER A 214 -2.30 -8.01 21.00
CA SER A 214 -1.19 -7.06 21.12
C SER A 214 -0.27 -7.01 19.90
N ARG A 215 -0.51 -7.89 18.90
CA ARG A 215 0.37 -8.15 17.76
C ARG A 215 -0.20 -7.82 16.40
N VAL A 216 -1.50 -7.57 16.28
CA VAL A 216 -2.11 -7.09 15.04
C VAL A 216 -2.37 -5.59 15.15
N ILE A 217 -2.09 -4.86 14.08
CA ILE A 217 -2.29 -3.41 14.01
C ILE A 217 -3.42 -3.13 13.02
N PHE A 218 -4.34 -2.24 13.39
CA PHE A 218 -5.30 -1.67 12.47
C PHE A 218 -4.74 -0.38 11.87
N CYS A 219 -4.61 -0.32 10.55
CA CYS A 219 -4.16 0.84 9.81
C CYS A 219 -5.31 1.33 8.92
N ASN A 220 -5.81 2.53 9.17
CA ASN A 220 -6.81 3.10 8.27
C ASN A 220 -6.17 3.69 7.01
N TYR A 221 -6.96 3.89 5.95
CA TYR A 221 -6.44 4.43 4.70
C TYR A 221 -5.77 5.79 4.84
N LYS A 222 -6.26 6.64 5.75
CA LYS A 222 -5.63 7.93 6.04
C LYS A 222 -4.24 7.77 6.66
N SER A 223 -4.07 6.82 7.58
CA SER A 223 -2.76 6.54 8.19
C SER A 223 -1.80 5.97 7.14
N LEU A 224 -2.28 5.06 6.28
CA LEU A 224 -1.48 4.54 5.18
C LEU A 224 -1.03 5.66 4.23
N ASP A 225 -1.94 6.58 3.91
CA ASP A 225 -1.67 7.79 3.13
C ASP A 225 -0.60 8.66 3.77
N ASP A 226 -0.76 8.98 5.06
CA ASP A 226 0.16 9.83 5.81
C ASP A 226 1.57 9.22 5.84
N TYR A 227 1.66 7.89 5.94
CA TYR A 227 2.94 7.19 5.79
C TYR A 227 3.47 7.25 4.36
N HIS A 228 2.65 6.99 3.34
CA HIS A 228 3.10 7.03 1.95
C HIS A 228 3.60 8.43 1.56
N LEU A 229 2.92 9.45 2.07
CA LEU A 229 3.34 10.83 1.99
C LEU A 229 4.55 11.10 2.86
N ASN A 230 4.95 10.31 3.85
CA ASN A 230 6.07 10.61 4.74
C ASN A 230 6.93 9.42 5.18
N PRO A 231 7.38 8.52 4.26
CA PRO A 231 8.09 7.31 4.66
C PRO A 231 9.36 7.61 5.47
N TYR A 232 10.19 8.56 5.03
CA TYR A 232 11.46 8.90 5.67
C TYR A 232 11.35 9.65 7.01
N LYS A 233 10.17 10.17 7.35
CA LYS A 233 9.94 10.76 8.67
C LYS A 233 9.96 9.68 9.75
N TYR A 234 9.66 8.45 9.38
CA TYR A 234 9.57 7.31 10.25
C TYR A 234 10.70 6.34 9.92
N SER A 235 11.39 5.83 10.94
CA SER A 235 12.48 4.86 10.74
C SER A 235 12.00 3.55 10.09
N ASN A 236 10.72 3.23 10.22
CA ASN A 236 10.00 2.20 9.48
C ASN A 236 8.47 2.36 9.65
N PHE A 237 7.69 1.60 8.87
CA PHE A 237 6.22 1.61 8.89
C PHE A 237 5.59 1.27 10.25
N ASN A 238 6.23 0.41 11.04
CA ASN A 238 5.68 -0.03 12.32
C ASN A 238 5.87 1.02 13.42
N ASN A 239 7.00 1.73 13.40
CA ASN A 239 7.23 2.87 14.28
C ASN A 239 6.20 3.97 14.02
N PHE A 240 5.83 4.19 12.75
CA PHE A 240 4.74 5.10 12.39
C PHE A 240 3.40 4.69 13.01
N LEU A 241 3.10 3.40 12.99
CA LEU A 241 1.89 2.86 13.60
C LEU A 241 1.98 2.69 15.13
N GLY A 242 3.05 3.18 15.77
CA GLY A 242 3.18 3.22 17.22
C GLY A 242 3.66 1.92 17.89
N ARG A 243 4.42 1.07 17.17
CA ARG A 243 5.10 -0.08 17.78
C ARG A 243 6.61 0.10 17.87
N ASN A 244 7.16 -0.22 19.04
CA ASN A 244 8.59 -0.47 19.29
C ASN A 244 8.80 -1.96 19.57
#